data_AF-A0A7V1HZ97-F1
#
_entry.id   AF-A0A7V1HZ97-F1
#
_cell.length_a   1.000
_cell.length_b   1.000
_cell.length_c   1.000
_cell.angle_alpha   90.00
_cell.angle_beta   90.00
_cell.angle_gamma   90.00
#
_symmetry.space_group_name_H-M   'P 1'
#
loop_
_entity.id
_entity.type
_entity.pdbx_description
1 polymer ?
#
loop_
_entity_poly.entity_id
_entity_poly.type
_entity_poly.pdbx_seq_one_letter_code
_entity_poly.pdbx_strand_id
1 'polypeptide(L)'
;NGDSNVWRNSADIVVAPELSADPTYWFLACLKKPVKPFIMQMRQEPRFVSLDNPDDENVFMRKEFIYGVDYRGAVGYGLPHLMYGSTGGA
;
A
#
# COMPACT_ATOMS: atom_id res chain seq x y z
N ASN A 1 6.97 -40.64 -3.83
CA ASN A 1 5.86 -39.77 -4.25
C ASN A 1 5.69 -38.67 -3.24
N GLY A 2 6.07 -37.45 -3.63
CA GLY A 2 6.01 -36.24 -2.80
C GLY A 2 4.57 -35.74 -2.71
N ASP A 3 3.78 -36.42 -1.89
CA ASP A 3 2.36 -36.15 -1.74
C ASP A 3 2.14 -34.91 -0.87
N SER A 4 1.97 -33.77 -1.54
CA SER A 4 1.48 -32.48 -1.00
C SER A 4 2.38 -31.79 0.02
N ASN A 5 2.95 -30.64 -0.38
CA ASN A 5 3.50 -29.64 0.53
C ASN A 5 2.50 -29.36 1.68
N VAL A 6 2.89 -29.63 2.93
CA VAL A 6 2.06 -29.45 4.14
C VAL A 6 1.65 -27.98 4.35
N TRP A 7 2.39 -27.05 3.77
CA TRP A 7 2.14 -25.61 3.83
C TRP A 7 1.30 -25.10 2.65
N ARG A 8 0.83 -25.99 1.75
CA ARG A 8 -0.10 -25.60 0.69
C ARG A 8 -1.34 -24.94 1.34
N ASN A 9 -1.71 -23.77 0.83
CA ASN A 9 -2.82 -22.93 1.35
C ASN A 9 -2.60 -22.33 2.76
N SER A 10 -1.37 -22.36 3.30
CA SER A 10 -1.07 -21.68 4.57
C SER A 10 -0.95 -20.16 4.44
N ALA A 11 -0.71 -19.65 3.23
CA ALA A 11 -0.57 -18.24 2.92
C ALA A 11 -1.50 -17.84 1.76
N ASP A 12 -1.99 -16.62 1.83
CA ASP A 12 -2.77 -15.99 0.77
C ASP A 12 -1.80 -15.42 -0.27
N ILE A 13 -1.94 -15.84 -1.53
CA ILE A 13 -1.07 -15.41 -2.62
C ILE A 13 -1.60 -14.11 -3.20
N VAL A 14 -0.74 -13.08 -3.24
CA VAL A 14 -1.00 -11.82 -3.92
C VAL A 14 0.02 -11.66 -5.02
N VAL A 15 -0.46 -11.48 -6.25
CA VAL A 15 0.39 -11.17 -7.41
C VAL A 15 0.53 -9.65 -7.48
N ALA A 16 1.75 -9.14 -7.29
CA ALA A 16 2.07 -7.71 -7.30
C ALA A 16 2.80 -7.35 -8.61
N PRO A 17 2.12 -6.71 -9.59
CA PRO A 17 2.75 -6.29 -10.86
C PRO A 17 3.93 -5.33 -10.67
N GLU A 18 3.98 -4.61 -9.56
CA GLU A 18 5.04 -3.67 -9.19
C GLU A 18 6.40 -4.36 -9.01
N LEU A 19 6.43 -5.68 -8.77
CA LEU A 19 7.65 -6.49 -8.67
C LEU A 19 8.09 -7.11 -10.01
N SER A 20 7.46 -6.74 -11.13
CA SER A 20 7.73 -7.35 -12.44
C SER A 20 9.16 -7.19 -12.95
N ALA A 21 9.90 -6.18 -12.45
CA ALA A 21 11.31 -6.00 -12.75
C ALA A 21 12.20 -7.12 -12.19
N ASP A 22 11.78 -7.74 -11.08
CA ASP A 22 12.53 -8.77 -10.36
C ASP A 22 11.67 -10.05 -10.20
N PRO A 23 11.52 -10.85 -11.27
CA PRO A 23 10.50 -11.90 -11.37
C PRO A 23 10.68 -13.07 -10.38
N THR A 24 11.86 -13.20 -9.78
CA THR A 24 12.17 -14.24 -8.79
C THR A 24 11.94 -13.78 -7.35
N TYR A 25 11.69 -12.48 -7.14
CA TYR A 25 11.55 -11.93 -5.81
C TYR A 25 10.20 -12.30 -5.23
N TRP A 26 10.20 -12.68 -3.95
CA TRP A 26 8.97 -12.92 -3.22
C TRP A 26 9.10 -12.45 -1.78
N PHE A 27 7.95 -12.09 -1.21
CA PHE A 27 7.84 -11.58 0.14
C PHE A 27 6.73 -12.32 0.88
N LEU A 28 6.96 -12.57 2.17
CA LEU A 28 5.99 -13.15 3.08
C LEU A 28 5.74 -12.19 4.23
N ALA A 29 4.48 -11.85 4.47
CA ALA A 29 4.06 -10.95 5.53
C ALA A 29 3.05 -11.60 6.47
N CYS A 30 3.27 -11.48 7.77
CA CYS A 30 2.32 -11.96 8.77
C CYS A 30 1.26 -10.89 9.05
N LEU A 31 0.08 -11.00 8.44
CA LEU A 31 -1.00 -9.98 8.51
C LEU A 31 -2.20 -10.36 9.39
N LYS A 32 -2.25 -11.60 9.89
CA LYS A 32 -3.37 -12.14 10.70
C LYS A 32 -3.25 -11.81 12.20
N LYS A 33 -2.13 -11.22 12.63
CA LYS A 33 -1.88 -10.83 14.03
C LYS A 33 -2.32 -9.37 14.28
N PRO A 34 -2.62 -9.00 15.54
CA PRO A 34 -2.97 -7.62 15.89
C PRO A 34 -1.86 -6.62 15.52
N VAL A 35 -0.60 -7.00 15.72
CA VAL A 35 0.56 -6.23 15.29
C VAL A 35 0.91 -6.62 13.86
N LYS A 36 0.97 -5.63 12.98
CA LYS A 36 1.28 -5.79 11.55
C LYS A 36 2.71 -5.29 11.25
N PRO A 37 3.38 -5.81 10.20
CA PRO A 37 4.70 -5.35 9.78
C PRO A 37 4.69 -3.89 9.30
N PHE A 38 3.56 -3.42 8.77
CA PHE A 38 3.33 -2.01 8.45
C PHE A 38 2.15 -1.49 9.24
N ILE A 39 2.33 -0.33 9.86
CA ILE A 39 1.32 0.30 10.69
C ILE A 39 0.97 1.64 10.06
N MET A 40 -0.30 1.77 9.69
CA MET A 40 -0.87 3.03 9.21
C MET A 40 -1.70 3.65 10.33
N GLN A 41 -1.27 4.82 10.79
CA GLN A 41 -2.00 5.61 11.77
C GLN A 41 -2.69 6.77 11.04
N MET A 42 -3.99 6.61 10.78
CA MET A 42 -4.82 7.66 10.21
C MET A 42 -5.29 8.61 11.31
N ARG A 43 -5.07 9.92 11.12
CA ARG A 43 -5.64 10.98 12.00
C ARG A 43 -6.82 11.68 11.35
N GLN A 44 -6.80 11.79 10.04
CA GLN A 44 -7.87 12.34 9.23
C GLN A 44 -7.90 11.56 7.91
N GLU A 45 -9.06 11.03 7.56
CA GLU A 45 -9.25 10.35 6.28
C GLU A 45 -9.04 11.32 5.11
N PRO A 46 -8.60 10.84 3.93
CA PRO A 46 -8.41 11.69 2.77
C PRO A 46 -9.71 12.39 2.39
N ARG A 47 -9.76 13.72 2.52
CA ARG A 47 -10.87 14.52 2.06
C ARG A 47 -10.50 15.21 0.76
N PHE A 48 -11.21 14.86 -0.31
CA PHE A 48 -11.10 15.55 -1.57
C PHE A 48 -11.71 16.95 -1.44
N VAL A 49 -10.97 17.97 -1.88
CA VAL A 49 -11.41 19.35 -1.90
C VAL A 49 -11.18 19.90 -3.31
N SER A 50 -12.24 20.41 -3.94
CA SER A 50 -12.17 21.02 -5.25
C SER A 50 -12.54 22.51 -5.18
N LEU A 51 -11.84 23.30 -5.98
CA LEU A 51 -12.18 24.66 -6.39
C LEU A 51 -12.40 24.61 -7.90
N ASP A 52 -13.53 24.01 -8.28
CA ASP A 52 -13.91 23.72 -9.66
C ASP A 52 -15.10 24.58 -10.15
N ASN A 53 -15.53 25.56 -9.36
CA ASN A 53 -16.64 26.43 -9.75
C ASN A 53 -16.14 27.49 -10.74
N PRO A 54 -16.82 27.69 -11.90
CA PRO A 54 -16.49 28.76 -12.85
C PRO A 54 -16.41 30.17 -12.27
N ASP A 55 -17.15 30.42 -11.18
CA ASP A 55 -17.17 31.72 -10.49
C ASP A 55 -16.03 31.88 -9.45
N ASP A 56 -15.20 30.85 -9.23
CA ASP A 56 -14.06 30.93 -8.32
C ASP A 56 -12.98 31.87 -8.88
N GLU A 57 -12.35 32.65 -8.00
CA GLU A 57 -11.36 33.66 -8.38
C GLU A 57 -10.21 33.08 -9.23
N ASN A 58 -9.74 31.88 -8.91
CA ASN A 58 -8.69 31.19 -9.68
C ASN A 58 -9.16 30.80 -11.08
N VAL A 59 -10.41 30.40 -11.23
CA VAL A 59 -10.97 30.04 -12.54
C VAL A 59 -11.20 31.29 -13.38
N PHE A 60 -11.75 32.35 -12.80
CA PHE A 60 -11.99 33.60 -13.52
C PHE A 60 -10.68 34.30 -13.93
N MET A 61 -9.73 34.44 -13.01
CA MET A 61 -8.50 35.21 -13.24
C MET A 61 -7.43 34.41 -14.00
N ARG A 62 -7.32 33.10 -13.73
CA ARG A 62 -6.23 32.26 -14.23
C ARG A 62 -6.68 31.09 -15.10
N LYS A 63 -7.99 30.83 -15.18
CA LYS A 63 -8.56 29.66 -15.89
C LYS A 63 -8.01 28.33 -15.38
N GLU A 64 -7.75 28.26 -14.07
CA GLU A 64 -7.20 27.08 -13.40
C GLU A 64 -8.23 26.51 -12.41
N PHE A 65 -8.50 25.21 -12.55
CA PHE A 65 -9.28 24.45 -11.58
C PHE A 65 -8.32 23.76 -10.59
N ILE A 66 -8.56 23.94 -9.29
CA ILE A 66 -7.65 23.44 -8.27
C ILE A 66 -8.29 22.24 -7.56
N TYR A 67 -7.51 21.16 -7.48
CA TYR A 67 -7.90 19.95 -6.77
C TYR A 67 -6.84 19.65 -5.71
N GLY A 68 -7.30 19.43 -4.48
CA GLY A 68 -6.47 19.10 -3.35
C GLY A 68 -7.02 17.90 -2.60
N VAL A 69 -6.13 17.22 -1.88
CA VAL A 69 -6.51 16.18 -0.93
C VAL A 69 -5.96 16.58 0.43
N ASP A 70 -6.86 16.77 1.40
CA ASP A 70 -6.50 16.97 2.79
C ASP A 70 -6.46 15.61 3.48
N TYR A 71 -5.25 15.09 3.69
CA TYR A 71 -5.01 13.83 4.40
C TYR A 71 -3.98 14.05 5.50
N ARG A 72 -4.23 13.44 6.66
CA ARG A 72 -3.27 13.46 7.76
C ARG A 72 -3.13 12.07 8.36
N GLY A 73 -1.93 11.52 8.24
CA GLY A 73 -1.57 10.27 8.88
C GLY A 73 -0.07 10.03 8.85
N ALA A 74 0.34 8.95 9.49
CA ALA A 74 1.70 8.45 9.46
C ALA A 74 1.70 6.98 9.07
N VAL A 75 2.77 6.55 8.41
CA VAL A 75 3.04 5.13 8.11
C VAL A 75 4.40 4.80 8.71
N GLY A 76 4.49 3.66 9.38
CA GLY A 76 5.72 3.21 10.01
C GLY A 76 5.90 1.70 9.96
N TYR A 77 7.12 1.27 10.24
CA TYR A 77 7.47 -0.14 10.36
C TYR A 77 7.10 -0.65 11.76
N GLY A 78 6.49 -1.83 11.80
CA GLY A 78 6.25 -2.59 13.01
C GLY A 78 7.47 -3.46 13.36
N LEU A 79 7.20 -4.69 13.79
CA LEU A 79 8.26 -5.63 14.16
C LEU A 79 8.91 -6.25 12.90
N PRO A 80 10.24 -6.29 12.80
CA PRO A 80 10.93 -6.79 11.60
C PRO A 80 10.72 -8.29 11.35
N HIS A 81 10.59 -9.10 12.41
CA HIS A 81 10.35 -10.55 12.31
C HIS A 81 8.99 -10.94 11.71
N LEU A 82 8.10 -9.97 11.44
CA LEU A 82 6.79 -10.21 10.83
C LEU A 82 6.83 -10.19 9.30
N MET A 83 8.00 -9.94 8.70
CA MET A 83 8.17 -9.93 7.25
C MET A 83 9.46 -10.66 6.84
N TYR A 84 9.41 -11.33 5.70
CA TYR A 84 10.56 -11.95 5.08
C TYR A 84 10.55 -11.65 3.58
N GLY A 85 11.73 -11.46 2.99
CA GLY A 85 11.92 -11.26 1.57
C GLY A 85 13.04 -12.16 1.05
N SER A 86 12.86 -12.70 -0.14
CA SER A 86 13.86 -13.50 -0.84
C SER A 86 13.97 -13.04 -2.27
N THR A 87 15.20 -13.03 -2.78
CA THR A 87 15.49 -12.73 -4.19
C THR A 87 15.21 -13.92 -5.11
N GLY A 88 14.81 -15.07 -4.54
CA GLY A 88 14.69 -16.34 -5.26
C GLY A 88 16.03 -16.95 -5.68
N GLY A 89 17.15 -16.35 -5.26
CA GLY A 89 18.48 -16.91 -5.41
C GLY A 89 18.70 -18.11 -4.49
N ALA A 90 19.53 -19.05 -4.94
CA ALA A 90 19.95 -20.23 -4.18
C ALA A 90 20.95 -19.87 -3.08
#